data_AF-A0A2N3A601-F1
#
_entry.id   AF-A0A2N3A601-F1
#
_cell.length_a   1.000
_cell.length_b   1.000
_cell.length_c   1.000
_cell.angle_alpha   90.00
_cell.angle_beta   90.00
_cell.angle_gamma   90.00
#
_symmetry.space_group_name_H-M   'P 1'
#
loop_
_entity.id
_entity.type
_entity.pdbx_description
1 polymer ?
#
loop_
_entity_poly.entity_id
_entity_poly.type
_entity_poly.pdbx_seq_one_letter_code
_entity_poly.pdbx_strand_id
1 'polypeptide(L)'
;MSPELRNYLKKILILAAATAILILIAWFVVPEMLSPVMPFVLAFFLGSSILSFSILQKKAINEPKTFVTGFLAHTVIRMFVYLIIILGYGLSYRSDAVNFILGFFVVYTIFTFFEVMQFIRLTRNNKITR
;
A
#
# COMPACT_ATOMS: atom_id res chain seq x y z
N MET A 1 -13.46 17.89 -0.17
CA MET A 1 -12.72 16.71 -0.70
C MET A 1 -12.65 16.84 -2.21
N SER A 2 -11.46 16.89 -2.82
CA SER A 2 -11.36 17.04 -4.29
C SER A 2 -11.94 15.82 -5.02
N PRO A 3 -12.50 15.98 -6.23
CA PRO A 3 -13.08 14.86 -6.98
C PRO A 3 -12.07 13.74 -7.26
N GLU A 4 -10.79 14.09 -7.43
CA GLU A 4 -9.70 13.12 -7.59
C GLU A 4 -9.46 12.28 -6.33
N LEU A 5 -9.48 12.92 -5.15
CA LEU A 5 -9.34 12.22 -3.87
C LEU A 5 -10.49 11.24 -3.64
N ARG A 6 -11.72 11.62 -3.98
CA ARG A 6 -12.88 10.72 -3.88
C ARG A 6 -12.75 9.51 -4.80
N ASN A 7 -12.24 9.70 -6.02
CA ASN A 7 -12.03 8.61 -6.96
C ASN A 7 -10.91 7.66 -6.49
N TYR A 8 -9.81 8.21 -5.96
CA TYR A 8 -8.72 7.42 -5.39
C TYR A 8 -9.20 6.60 -4.20
N LEU A 9 -9.89 7.23 -3.24
CA LEU A 9 -10.43 6.58 -2.05
C LEU A 9 -11.39 5.44 -2.40
N LYS A 10 -12.26 5.63 -3.40
CA LYS A 10 -13.13 4.54 -3.90
C LYS A 10 -12.30 3.37 -4.43
N LYS A 11 -11.31 3.63 -5.28
CA LYS A 11 -10.49 2.56 -5.89
C LYS A 11 -9.68 1.80 -4.85
N ILE A 12 -9.07 2.50 -3.88
CA ILE A 12 -8.29 1.84 -2.85
C ILE A 12 -9.17 1.05 -1.87
N LEU A 13 -10.36 1.54 -1.55
CA LEU A 13 -11.32 0.79 -0.74
C LEU A 13 -11.81 -0.47 -1.46
N ILE A 14 -12.06 -0.39 -2.76
CA ILE A 14 -12.40 -1.57 -3.58
C ILE A 14 -11.23 -2.57 -3.58
N LEU A 15 -10.00 -2.11 -3.78
CA LEU A 15 -8.81 -2.96 -3.73
C LEU A 15 -8.63 -3.61 -2.36
N ALA A 16 -8.80 -2.84 -1.28
CA ALA A 16 -8.71 -3.34 0.08
C ALA A 16 -9.81 -4.36 0.40
N ALA A 17 -11.05 -4.10 -0.03
CA ALA A 17 -12.15 -5.05 0.12
C ALA A 17 -11.90 -6.34 -0.67
N ALA A 18 -11.43 -6.24 -1.92
CA ALA A 18 -11.06 -7.41 -2.71
C ALA A 18 -9.92 -8.21 -2.05
N THR A 19 -8.90 -7.52 -1.54
CA THR A 19 -7.78 -8.15 -0.82
C THR A 19 -8.26 -8.80 0.48
N ALA A 20 -9.17 -8.17 1.22
CA ALA A 20 -9.78 -8.75 2.42
C ALA A 20 -10.56 -10.03 2.10
N ILE A 21 -11.34 -10.03 1.01
CA ILE A 21 -12.06 -11.23 0.55
C ILE A 21 -11.08 -12.33 0.16
N LEU A 22 -9.98 -12.01 -0.53
CA LEU A 22 -8.94 -12.98 -0.87
C LEU A 22 -8.28 -13.58 0.39
N ILE A 23 -7.98 -12.74 1.40
CA ILE A 23 -7.44 -13.20 2.69
C ILE A 23 -8.45 -14.11 3.39
N LEU A 24 -9.73 -13.74 3.40
CA LEU A 24 -10.80 -14.55 4.00
C LEU A 24 -10.93 -15.91 3.31
N ILE A 25 -10.98 -15.93 1.97
CA ILE A 25 -11.04 -17.18 1.19
C ILE A 25 -9.82 -18.04 1.52
N ALA A 26 -8.62 -17.45 1.50
CA ALA A 26 -7.39 -18.17 1.82
C ALA A 26 -7.42 -18.73 3.26
N TRP A 27 -8.08 -18.05 4.20
CA TRP A 27 -8.24 -18.53 5.58
C TRP A 27 -9.06 -19.82 5.68
N PHE A 28 -10.05 -20.00 4.79
CA PHE A 28 -10.85 -21.22 4.75
C PHE A 28 -10.18 -22.35 3.96
N VAL A 29 -9.31 -22.02 3.00
CA VAL A 29 -8.69 -23.01 2.10
C VAL A 29 -7.31 -23.47 2.59
N VAL A 30 -6.49 -22.55 3.12
CA VAL A 30 -5.09 -22.79 3.55
C VAL A 30 -4.77 -22.00 4.83
N PRO A 31 -5.45 -22.28 5.97
CA PRO A 31 -5.25 -21.54 7.23
C PRO A 31 -3.81 -21.64 7.75
N GLU A 32 -3.11 -22.75 7.52
CA GLU A 32 -1.76 -22.99 8.01
C GLU A 32 -0.70 -22.08 7.37
N MET A 33 -0.99 -21.50 6.20
CA MET A 33 -0.10 -20.59 5.48
C MET A 33 -0.35 -19.11 5.81
N LEU A 34 -1.36 -18.81 6.62
CA LEU A 34 -1.78 -17.45 6.93
C LEU A 34 -1.41 -17.06 8.35
N SER A 35 -0.73 -15.93 8.47
CA SER A 35 -0.50 -15.32 9.77
C SER A 35 -1.83 -14.82 10.35
N PRO A 36 -2.07 -15.01 11.67
CA PRO A 36 -3.19 -14.40 12.38
C PRO A 36 -3.27 -12.87 12.24
N VAL A 37 -2.16 -12.22 11.90
CA VAL A 37 -1.98 -10.77 11.89
C VAL A 37 -2.37 -10.13 10.54
N MET A 38 -2.72 -10.93 9.54
CA MET A 38 -3.07 -10.46 8.18
C MET A 38 -4.10 -9.32 8.13
N PRO A 39 -5.17 -9.30 8.96
CA PRO A 39 -6.10 -8.16 8.98
C PRO A 39 -5.42 -6.83 9.35
N PHE A 40 -4.48 -6.86 10.30
CA PHE A 40 -3.71 -5.67 10.70
C PHE A 40 -2.73 -5.23 9.63
N VAL A 41 -2.11 -6.19 8.92
CA VAL A 41 -1.26 -5.90 7.75
C VAL A 41 -2.06 -5.15 6.70
N LEU A 42 -3.26 -5.65 6.36
CA LEU A 42 -4.13 -5.00 5.39
C LEU A 42 -4.52 -3.58 5.81
N ALA A 43 -4.91 -3.40 7.09
CA ALA A 43 -5.25 -2.08 7.63
C ALA A 43 -4.07 -1.11 7.56
N PHE A 44 -2.86 -1.59 7.87
CA PHE A 44 -1.63 -0.82 7.77
C PHE A 44 -1.33 -0.39 6.33
N PHE A 45 -1.46 -1.30 5.34
CA PHE A 45 -1.27 -0.97 3.93
C PHE A 45 -2.30 0.03 3.42
N LEU A 46 -3.57 -0.13 3.79
CA LEU A 46 -4.64 0.81 3.46
C LEU A 46 -4.36 2.20 4.05
N GLY A 47 -4.04 2.28 5.34
CA GLY A 47 -3.72 3.53 6.02
C GLY A 47 -2.51 4.22 5.42
N SER A 48 -1.42 3.48 5.21
CA SER A 48 -0.20 3.99 4.57
C SER A 48 -0.50 4.56 3.19
N SER A 49 -1.31 3.87 2.39
CA SER A 49 -1.64 4.29 1.02
C SER A 49 -2.57 5.51 0.95
N ILE A 50 -3.48 5.67 1.91
CA ILE A 50 -4.30 6.88 2.06
C ILE A 50 -3.42 8.07 2.47
N LEU A 51 -2.53 7.87 3.45
CA LEU A 51 -1.59 8.88 3.91
C LEU A 51 -0.70 9.37 2.76
N SER A 52 -0.19 8.42 1.97
CA SER A 52 0.64 8.67 0.79
C SER A 52 -0.05 9.60 -0.18
N PHE A 53 -1.25 9.21 -0.61
CA PHE A 53 -2.00 9.99 -1.57
C PHE A 53 -2.32 11.39 -1.05
N SER A 54 -2.63 11.53 0.24
CA SER A 54 -2.89 12.83 0.86
C SER A 54 -1.66 13.75 0.86
N ILE A 55 -0.47 13.20 1.13
CA ILE A 55 0.80 13.95 1.09
C ILE A 55 1.16 14.31 -0.35
N LEU A 56 1.04 13.34 -1.27
CA LEU A 56 1.39 13.47 -2.68
C LEU A 56 0.48 14.45 -3.41
N GLN A 57 -0.83 14.44 -3.14
CA GLN A 57 -1.78 15.37 -3.74
C GLN A 57 -1.44 16.83 -3.40
N LYS A 58 -1.07 17.14 -2.16
CA LYS A 58 -0.65 18.50 -1.76
C LYS A 58 0.58 18.96 -2.53
N LYS A 59 1.55 18.07 -2.76
CA LYS A 59 2.77 18.39 -3.53
C LYS A 59 2.50 18.49 -5.03
N ALA A 60 1.60 17.68 -5.59
CA ALA A 60 1.25 17.71 -7.02
C ALA A 60 0.64 19.05 -7.46
N ILE A 61 -0.15 19.68 -6.58
CA ILE A 61 -0.82 20.97 -6.86
C ILE A 61 0.18 22.13 -6.83
N ASN A 62 1.13 22.10 -5.90
CA ASN A 62 2.03 23.25 -5.67
C ASN A 62 3.32 23.17 -6.50
N GLU A 63 3.90 21.98 -6.71
CA GLU A 63 5.21 21.83 -7.35
C GLU A 63 5.37 20.47 -8.10
N PRO A 64 4.91 20.36 -9.35
CA PRO A 64 4.97 19.11 -10.11
C PRO A 64 6.39 18.59 -10.35
N LYS A 65 7.42 19.45 -10.29
CA LYS A 65 8.84 19.05 -10.40
C LYS A 65 9.35 18.30 -9.17
N THR A 66 8.88 18.63 -7.96
CA THR A 66 9.30 17.98 -6.71
C THR A 66 8.41 16.79 -6.33
N PHE A 67 7.29 16.59 -7.05
CA PHE A 67 6.38 15.45 -6.87
C PHE A 67 7.06 14.09 -7.08
N VAL A 68 7.85 13.93 -8.15
CA VAL A 68 8.55 12.67 -8.47
C VAL A 68 9.55 12.30 -7.37
N THR A 69 10.38 13.26 -6.95
CA THR A 69 11.34 13.08 -5.86
C THR A 69 10.63 12.80 -4.54
N GLY A 70 9.50 13.46 -4.27
CA GLY A 70 8.67 13.21 -3.09
C GLY A 70 8.05 11.80 -3.07
N PHE A 71 7.60 11.31 -4.22
CA PHE A 71 7.10 9.93 -4.36
C PHE A 71 8.20 8.91 -4.10
N LEU A 72 9.36 9.06 -4.76
CA LEU A 72 10.52 8.18 -4.57
C LEU A 72 10.98 8.15 -3.11
N ALA A 73 11.14 9.31 -2.48
CA ALA A 73 11.53 9.40 -1.07
C ALA A 73 10.51 8.69 -0.17
N HIS A 74 9.23 8.84 -0.45
CA HIS A 74 8.17 8.17 0.30
C HIS A 74 8.21 6.65 0.13
N THR A 75 8.37 6.15 -1.10
CA THR A 75 8.53 4.72 -1.36
C THR A 75 9.72 4.15 -0.59
N VAL A 76 10.87 4.84 -0.59
CA VAL A 76 12.06 4.41 0.16
C VAL A 76 11.81 4.37 1.66
N ILE A 77 11.28 5.45 2.25
CA ILE A 77 10.96 5.52 3.69
C ILE A 77 10.02 4.37 4.07
N ARG A 78 9.00 4.15 3.27
CA ARG A 78 8.03 3.08 3.47
C ARG A 78 8.68 1.70 3.40
N MET A 79 9.61 1.45 2.48
CA MET A 79 10.34 0.18 2.42
C MET A 79 11.13 -0.07 3.71
N PHE A 80 11.76 0.96 4.29
CA PHE A 80 12.42 0.83 5.60
C PHE A 80 11.42 0.52 6.72
N VAL A 81 10.27 1.20 6.76
CA VAL A 81 9.20 0.90 7.73
C VAL A 81 8.73 -0.55 7.61
N TYR A 82 8.55 -1.04 6.38
CA TYR A 82 8.16 -2.43 6.13
C TYR A 82 9.21 -3.41 6.61
N LEU A 83 10.49 -3.12 6.38
CA LEU A 83 11.59 -3.93 6.87
C LEU A 83 11.59 -4.01 8.41
N ILE A 84 11.40 -2.88 9.08
CA ILE A 84 11.32 -2.83 10.55
C ILE A 84 10.14 -3.67 11.06
N ILE A 85 8.97 -3.57 10.43
CA ILE A 85 7.78 -4.36 10.81
C ILE A 85 8.04 -5.85 10.61
N ILE A 86 8.62 -6.23 9.46
CA ILE A 86 8.94 -7.62 9.14
C ILE A 86 9.94 -8.20 10.14
N LEU A 87 11.03 -7.49 10.41
CA LEU A 87 12.04 -7.95 11.35
C LEU A 87 11.49 -7.97 12.78
N GLY A 88 10.78 -6.91 13.19
CA GLY A 88 10.17 -6.82 14.51
C GLY A 88 9.22 -7.98 14.79
N TYR A 89 8.28 -8.24 13.87
CA TYR A 89 7.33 -9.34 14.03
C TYR A 89 8.01 -10.71 13.91
N GLY A 90 8.82 -10.91 12.86
CA GLY A 90 9.45 -12.20 12.57
C GLY A 90 10.43 -12.64 13.65
N LEU A 91 11.10 -11.71 14.34
CA LEU A 91 11.97 -12.04 15.46
C LEU A 91 11.19 -12.36 16.74
N SER A 92 10.05 -11.70 16.97
CA SER A 92 9.17 -11.96 18.13
C SER A 92 8.39 -13.27 17.99
N TYR A 93 7.94 -13.62 16.79
CA TYR A 93 7.07 -14.77 16.51
C TYR A 93 7.67 -15.66 15.42
N ARG A 94 8.83 -16.26 15.71
CA ARG A 94 9.59 -17.07 14.74
C ARG A 94 8.78 -18.20 14.10
N SER A 95 7.86 -18.80 14.84
CA SER A 95 6.99 -19.89 14.33
C SER A 95 6.03 -19.43 13.24
N ASP A 96 5.63 -18.15 13.23
CA ASP A 96 4.72 -17.56 12.24
C ASP A 96 5.45 -16.65 11.23
N ALA A 97 6.76 -16.44 11.41
CA ALA A 97 7.53 -15.48 10.65
C ALA A 97 7.45 -15.72 9.13
N VAL A 98 7.53 -16.97 8.68
CA VAL A 98 7.47 -17.31 7.24
C VAL A 98 6.10 -16.95 6.66
N ASN A 99 5.02 -17.36 7.33
CA ASN A 99 3.64 -17.06 6.91
C ASN A 99 3.37 -15.56 6.88
N PHE A 100 3.84 -14.85 7.92
CA PHE A 100 3.74 -13.41 8.00
C PHE A 100 4.50 -12.72 6.86
N ILE A 101 5.75 -13.10 6.60
CA ILE A 101 6.57 -12.51 5.54
C ILE A 101 5.93 -12.73 4.17
N LEU A 102 5.46 -13.95 3.88
CA LEU A 102 4.81 -14.28 2.61
C LEU A 102 3.50 -13.50 2.44
N GLY A 103 2.63 -13.51 3.46
CA GLY A 103 1.38 -12.76 3.44
C GLY A 103 1.60 -11.25 3.29
N PHE A 104 2.57 -10.71 4.03
CA PHE A 104 2.98 -9.31 3.93
C PHE A 104 3.49 -8.99 2.52
N PHE A 105 4.31 -9.85 1.93
CA PHE A 105 4.84 -9.66 0.57
C PHE A 105 3.75 -9.66 -0.51
N VAL A 106 2.74 -10.52 -0.38
CA VAL A 106 1.59 -10.54 -1.31
C VAL A 106 0.80 -9.24 -1.22
N VAL A 107 0.44 -8.80 -0.01
CA VAL A 107 -0.29 -7.54 0.20
C VAL A 107 0.55 -6.35 -0.26
N TYR A 108 1.85 -6.35 0.05
CA TYR A 108 2.82 -5.36 -0.43
C TYR A 108 2.79 -5.22 -1.94
N THR A 109 2.85 -6.35 -2.66
CA THR A 109 2.88 -6.37 -4.11
C THR A 109 1.59 -5.76 -4.68
N ILE A 110 0.43 -6.21 -4.19
CA ILE A 110 -0.88 -5.70 -4.64
C ILE A 110 -0.98 -4.18 -4.47
N PHE A 111 -0.66 -3.67 -3.27
CA PHE A 111 -0.79 -2.24 -2.97
C PHE A 111 0.27 -1.40 -3.69
N THR A 112 1.50 -1.90 -3.83
CA THR A 112 2.57 -1.19 -4.55
C THR A 112 2.25 -1.07 -6.04
N PHE A 113 1.78 -2.14 -6.68
CA PHE A 113 1.33 -2.07 -8.08
C PHE A 113 0.22 -1.03 -8.26
N PHE A 114 -0.76 -1.02 -7.36
CA PHE A 114 -1.83 -0.02 -7.41
C PHE A 114 -1.29 1.41 -7.29
N GLU A 115 -0.41 1.68 -6.33
CA GLU A 115 0.16 3.02 -6.13
C GLU A 115 0.99 3.50 -7.31
N VAL A 116 1.86 2.64 -7.85
CA VAL A 116 2.67 2.96 -9.04
C VAL A 116 1.76 3.26 -10.24
N MET A 117 0.69 2.48 -10.43
CA MET A 117 -0.28 2.72 -11.51
C MET A 117 -1.03 4.05 -11.34
N GLN A 118 -1.40 4.43 -10.12
CA GLN A 118 -2.01 5.75 -9.88
C GLN A 118 -0.99 6.87 -10.08
N PHE A 119 0.25 6.68 -9.63
CA PHE A 119 1.33 7.65 -9.81
C PHE A 119 1.58 7.93 -11.30
N ILE A 120 1.72 6.90 -12.13
CA ILE A 120 1.91 7.04 -13.59
C ILE A 120 0.73 7.81 -14.21
N ARG A 121 -0.51 7.52 -13.80
CA ARG A 121 -1.70 8.23 -14.29
C ARG A 121 -1.69 9.71 -13.91
N LEU A 122 -1.33 10.04 -12.68
CA LEU A 122 -1.23 11.43 -12.21
C LEU A 122 -0.15 12.20 -12.98
N THR A 123 1.04 11.60 -13.17
CA THR A 123 2.12 12.24 -13.92
C THR A 123 1.80 12.38 -15.42
N ARG A 124 1.09 11.42 -16.03
CA ARG A 124 0.69 11.50 -17.44
C ARG A 124 -0.33 12.61 -17.69
N ASN A 125 -1.33 12.76 -16.82
CA ASN A 125 -2.34 13.82 -16.97
C ASN A 125 -1.74 15.22 -16.79
N ASN A 126 -0.76 15.39 -15.89
CA ASN A 126 -0.09 16.67 -15.69
C ASN A 126 0.85 17.08 -16.85
N LYS A 127 1.21 16.17 -17.76
CA LYS A 127 1.99 16.48 -18.97
C LYS A 127 1.15 16.94 -20.16
N ILE A 128 -0.18 16.82 -20.09
CA ILE A 128 -1.09 17.17 -21.20
C ILE A 128 -1.57 18.64 -21.11
N THR A 129 -1.33 19.32 -19.98
CA THR A 129 -1.66 20.74 -19.76
C THR A 129 -0.46 21.69 -19.81
N ARG A 130 0.64 21.28 -20.46
CA ARG A 130 1.78 22.16 -20.77
C ARG A 130 2.03 22.24 -22.26
#